data_AF-A0A7C0XDN6-F1
#
_entry.id   AF-A0A7C0XDN6-F1
#
_cell.length_a   1.000
_cell.length_b   1.000
_cell.length_c   1.000
_cell.angle_alpha   90.00
_cell.angle_beta   90.00
_cell.angle_gamma   90.00
#
_symmetry.space_group_name_H-M   'P 1'
#
loop_
_entity.id
_entity.type
_entity.pdbx_description
1 polymer ?
#
loop_
_entity_poly.entity_id
_entity_poly.type
_entity_poly.pdbx_seq_one_letter_code
_entity_poly.pdbx_strand_id
1 'polypeptide(L)'
;FKSLLILVPSLIAVILLAYRTEVVALLIGYLIVAYYLELVKFIEIGIAVIMSSLLYIGISVLRYWLIGVAFSPLQTVLIRNTVTCSNLDLLIEKFGIGGLTKGSLHWAVLSSMFRSLPGPKIAPRRIVAFLLRGTPYISMTSTLYGPLIIDFGLIGAIIILLLYGFIVGLGYGLSMKPNCKPLLGPYSTIVAYTIVAVETGLLDLNVYIYIAISIAILLASIKVHR
;
A
#
# COMPACT_ATOMS: atom_id res chain seq x y z
N PHE A 1 -18.15 0.04 22.30
CA PHE A 1 -18.61 -1.37 22.33
C PHE A 1 -18.88 -1.95 20.94
N LYS A 2 -19.70 -1.34 20.08
CA LYS A 2 -19.94 -1.84 18.69
C LYS A 2 -18.69 -1.87 17.80
N SER A 3 -17.76 -0.92 18.00
CA SER A 3 -16.45 -0.87 17.34
C SER A 3 -15.56 -2.08 17.65
N LEU A 4 -15.52 -2.50 18.92
CA LEU A 4 -14.72 -3.64 19.38
C LEU A 4 -15.20 -4.98 18.79
N LEU A 5 -16.51 -5.13 18.58
CA LEU A 5 -17.11 -6.41 18.15
C LEU A 5 -16.77 -6.79 16.70
N ILE A 6 -16.40 -5.82 15.86
CA ILE A 6 -15.94 -6.04 14.49
C ILE A 6 -14.41 -6.02 14.41
N LEU A 7 -13.76 -5.24 15.28
CA LEU A 7 -12.31 -5.13 15.34
C LEU A 7 -11.66 -6.46 15.75
N VAL A 8 -12.24 -7.19 16.70
CA VAL A 8 -11.73 -8.50 17.15
C VAL A 8 -11.70 -9.55 16.02
N PRO A 9 -12.78 -9.83 15.28
CA PRO A 9 -12.72 -10.78 14.17
C PRO A 9 -11.81 -10.30 13.03
N SER A 10 -11.72 -8.98 12.77
CA SER A 10 -10.74 -8.46 11.81
C SER A 10 -9.30 -8.72 12.27
N LEU A 11 -8.99 -8.55 13.56
CA LEU A 11 -7.68 -8.80 14.15
C LEU A 11 -7.32 -10.30 14.12
N ILE A 12 -8.29 -11.18 14.31
CA ILE A 12 -8.10 -12.64 14.25
C ILE A 12 -7.83 -13.08 12.81
N ALA A 13 -8.61 -12.61 11.83
CA ALA A 13 -8.35 -12.86 10.41
C ALA A 13 -6.96 -12.35 9.99
N VAL A 14 -6.58 -11.18 10.52
CA VAL A 14 -5.28 -10.52 10.36
C VAL A 14 -4.10 -11.32 10.92
N ILE A 15 -4.25 -11.93 12.10
CA ILE A 15 -3.22 -12.79 12.70
C ILE A 15 -3.07 -14.08 11.88
N LEU A 16 -4.19 -14.63 11.38
CA LEU A 16 -4.23 -15.83 10.54
C LEU A 16 -3.62 -15.63 9.14
N LEU A 17 -3.74 -14.43 8.55
CA LEU A 17 -3.26 -14.13 7.20
C LEU A 17 -1.74 -13.90 7.13
N ALA A 18 -1.05 -13.63 8.24
CA ALA A 18 0.39 -13.35 8.33
C ALA A 18 0.93 -12.26 7.35
N TYR A 19 0.05 -11.58 6.61
CA TYR A 19 0.38 -10.56 5.62
C TYR A 19 0.43 -9.18 6.28
N ARG A 20 1.63 -8.75 6.61
CA ARG A 20 1.90 -7.61 7.51
C ARG A 20 1.37 -6.27 7.00
N THR A 21 1.19 -6.10 5.69
CA THR A 21 0.81 -4.83 5.05
C THR A 21 -0.70 -4.63 4.96
N GLU A 22 -1.47 -5.69 4.65
CA GLU A 22 -2.93 -5.63 4.55
C GLU A 22 -3.57 -5.30 5.91
N VAL A 23 -2.98 -5.84 6.98
CA VAL A 23 -3.36 -5.56 8.37
C VAL A 23 -3.25 -4.07 8.69
N VAL A 24 -2.10 -3.48 8.36
CA VAL A 24 -1.81 -2.08 8.63
C VAL A 24 -2.75 -1.20 7.81
N ALA A 25 -2.99 -1.55 6.54
CA ALA A 25 -3.96 -0.84 5.70
C ALA A 25 -5.38 -0.92 6.27
N LEU A 26 -5.82 -2.08 6.76
CA LEU A 26 -7.14 -2.23 7.38
C LEU A 26 -7.26 -1.37 8.64
N LEU A 27 -6.26 -1.39 9.52
CA LEU A 27 -6.25 -0.58 10.75
C LEU A 27 -6.29 0.92 10.43
N ILE A 28 -5.48 1.39 9.47
CA ILE A 28 -5.49 2.78 9.03
C ILE A 28 -6.86 3.14 8.44
N GLY A 29 -7.42 2.29 7.57
CA GLY A 29 -8.74 2.50 6.98
C GLY A 29 -9.83 2.61 8.04
N TYR A 30 -9.80 1.72 9.03
CA TYR A 30 -10.71 1.76 10.17
C TYR A 30 -10.59 3.06 10.97
N LEU A 31 -9.36 3.49 11.30
CA LEU A 31 -9.14 4.74 12.04
C LEU A 31 -9.66 5.96 11.26
N ILE A 32 -9.49 5.97 9.94
CA ILE A 32 -10.02 7.02 9.07
C ILE A 32 -11.55 7.05 9.13
N VAL A 33 -12.22 5.90 8.97
CA VAL A 33 -13.69 5.82 9.06
C VAL A 33 -14.17 6.23 10.44
N ALA A 34 -13.54 5.73 11.49
CA ALA A 34 -13.91 6.02 12.87
C ALA A 34 -13.74 7.51 13.21
N TYR A 35 -12.70 8.15 12.68
CA TYR A 35 -12.48 9.59 12.81
C TYR A 35 -13.60 10.40 12.15
N TYR A 36 -13.94 10.09 10.89
CA TYR A 36 -14.98 10.82 10.16
C TYR A 36 -16.41 10.53 10.66
N LEU A 37 -16.61 9.42 11.37
CA LEU A 37 -17.85 9.13 12.08
C LEU A 37 -17.87 9.69 13.51
N GLU A 38 -16.86 10.47 13.90
CA GLU A 38 -16.70 11.07 15.24
C GLU A 38 -16.72 10.03 16.38
N LEU A 39 -16.35 8.78 16.09
CA LEU A 39 -16.28 7.70 17.07
C LEU A 39 -15.00 7.75 17.89
N VAL A 40 -13.95 8.41 17.37
CA VAL A 40 -12.60 8.46 17.93
C VAL A 40 -12.08 9.89 17.83
N LYS A 41 -11.47 10.40 18.91
CA LYS A 41 -10.85 11.74 18.93
C LYS A 41 -9.46 11.71 18.29
N PHE A 42 -9.00 12.83 17.75
CA PHE A 42 -7.66 12.95 17.15
C PHE A 42 -6.53 12.50 18.11
N ILE A 43 -6.66 12.81 19.40
CA ILE A 43 -5.70 12.41 20.44
C ILE A 43 -5.61 10.87 20.54
N GLU A 44 -6.75 10.18 20.49
CA GLU A 44 -6.81 8.71 20.58
C GLU A 44 -6.15 8.06 19.36
N ILE A 45 -6.28 8.67 18.19
CA ILE A 45 -5.56 8.24 16.97
C ILE A 45 -4.05 8.41 17.16
N GLY A 46 -3.61 9.56 17.66
CA GLY A 46 -2.20 9.82 17.94
C GLY A 46 -1.59 8.78 18.90
N ILE A 47 -2.30 8.47 19.98
CA ILE A 47 -1.90 7.44 20.94
C ILE A 47 -1.84 6.06 20.26
N ALA A 48 -2.85 5.69 19.46
CA ALA A 48 -2.89 4.41 18.76
C ALA A 48 -1.72 4.25 17.77
N VAL A 49 -1.36 5.30 17.05
CA VAL A 49 -0.23 5.31 16.11
C VAL A 49 1.11 5.17 16.84
N ILE A 50 1.30 5.89 17.95
CA ILE A 50 2.52 5.78 18.76
C ILE A 50 2.66 4.38 19.35
N MET A 51 1.60 3.86 19.96
CA MET A 51 1.61 2.53 20.59
C MET A 51 1.82 1.42 19.57
N SER A 52 1.16 1.48 18.41
CA SER A 52 1.35 0.49 17.34
C SER A 52 2.77 0.52 16.77
N SER A 53 3.36 1.71 16.61
CA SER A 53 4.75 1.87 16.16
C SER A 53 5.75 1.27 17.15
N LEU A 54 5.59 1.55 18.45
CA LEU A 54 6.42 0.99 19.51
C LEU A 54 6.31 -0.54 19.57
N LEU A 55 5.10 -1.09 19.49
CA LEU A 55 4.87 -2.53 19.44
C LEU A 55 5.51 -3.16 18.19
N TYR A 56 5.36 -2.54 17.03
CA TYR A 56 5.97 -3.01 15.79
C TYR A 56 7.49 -3.07 15.88
N ILE A 57 8.13 -2.01 16.40
CA ILE A 57 9.58 -1.97 16.62
C ILE A 57 9.99 -3.05 17.62
N GLY A 58 9.29 -3.15 18.76
CA GLY A 58 9.58 -4.13 19.81
C GLY A 58 9.50 -5.58 19.32
N ILE A 59 8.42 -5.95 18.65
CA ILE A 59 8.23 -7.30 18.08
C ILE A 59 9.31 -7.57 17.01
N SER A 60 9.64 -6.58 16.19
CA SER A 60 10.66 -6.74 15.14
C SER A 60 12.06 -6.94 15.73
N VAL A 61 12.41 -6.20 16.77
CA VAL A 61 13.66 -6.36 17.52
C VAL A 61 13.76 -7.74 18.14
N LEU A 62 12.72 -8.18 18.86
CA LEU A 62 12.68 -9.52 19.46
C LEU A 62 12.83 -10.61 18.41
N ARG A 63 12.14 -10.49 17.28
CA ARG A 63 12.25 -11.45 16.18
C ARG A 63 13.67 -11.51 15.62
N TYR A 64 14.29 -10.37 15.32
CA TYR A 64 15.64 -10.35 14.76
C TYR A 64 16.68 -10.86 15.75
N TRP A 65 16.44 -10.66 17.04
CA TRP A 65 17.26 -11.27 18.10
C TRP A 65 17.11 -12.80 18.11
N LEU A 66 15.89 -13.33 18.02
CA LEU A 66 15.63 -14.78 17.97
C LEU A 66 16.18 -15.47 16.71
N ILE A 67 16.17 -14.77 15.56
CA ILE A 67 16.67 -15.30 14.28
C ILE A 67 18.22 -15.28 14.21
N GLY A 68 18.88 -14.53 15.09
CA GLY A 68 20.34 -14.44 15.11
C GLY A 68 20.92 -13.64 13.93
N VAL A 69 20.35 -12.46 13.64
CA VAL A 69 20.83 -11.60 12.55
C VAL A 69 22.21 -11.01 12.90
N ALA A 70 23.10 -10.91 11.91
CA ALA A 70 24.48 -10.42 12.07
C ALA A 70 24.61 -8.94 12.52
N PHE A 71 23.54 -8.16 12.42
CA PHE A 71 23.51 -6.74 12.82
C PHE A 71 22.69 -6.54 14.09
N SER A 72 22.87 -5.39 14.75
CA SER A 72 22.01 -5.05 15.88
C SER A 72 20.53 -5.03 15.43
N PRO A 73 19.63 -5.73 16.14
CA PRO A 73 18.21 -5.82 15.78
C PRO A 73 17.52 -4.47 15.56
N LEU A 74 17.93 -3.46 16.33
CA LEU A 74 17.37 -2.11 16.27
C LEU A 74 17.82 -1.34 15.01
N GLN A 75 19.09 -1.44 14.63
CA GLN A 75 19.57 -0.86 13.36
C GLN A 75 18.90 -1.51 12.15
N THR A 76 18.66 -2.83 12.20
CA THR A 76 18.01 -3.56 11.11
C THR A 76 16.59 -3.04 10.84
N VAL A 77 15.85 -2.68 11.89
CA VAL A 77 14.51 -2.09 11.76
C VAL A 77 14.59 -0.69 11.13
N LEU A 78 15.54 0.14 11.57
CA LEU A 78 15.68 1.53 11.12
C LEU A 78 16.20 1.64 9.67
N ILE A 79 17.12 0.77 9.27
CA ILE A 79 17.73 0.76 7.93
C ILE A 79 16.72 0.41 6.84
N ARG A 80 15.59 -0.23 7.19
CA ARG A 80 14.60 -0.69 6.21
C ARG A 80 14.01 0.45 5.38
N ASN A 81 13.76 1.61 5.99
CA ASN A 81 13.29 2.80 5.28
C ASN A 81 14.38 3.36 4.35
N THR A 82 15.63 3.35 4.81
CA THR A 82 16.78 3.78 4.00
C THR A 82 16.97 2.89 2.78
N VAL A 83 16.79 1.56 2.92
CA VAL A 83 16.88 0.61 1.79
C VAL A 83 15.80 0.88 0.76
N THR A 84 14.55 1.14 1.17
CA THR A 84 13.47 1.44 0.23
C THR A 84 13.66 2.75 -0.52
N CYS A 85 14.18 3.79 0.16
CA CYS A 85 14.49 5.07 -0.47
C CYS A 85 15.71 4.95 -1.39
N SER A 86 16.77 4.28 -0.95
CA SER A 86 17.95 4.04 -1.79
C SER A 86 17.61 3.23 -3.05
N ASN A 87 16.71 2.25 -2.94
CA ASN A 87 16.19 1.54 -4.11
C ASN A 87 15.45 2.48 -5.06
N LEU A 88 14.66 3.44 -4.56
CA LEU A 88 14.00 4.45 -5.38
C LEU A 88 15.01 5.33 -6.11
N ASP A 89 16.04 5.82 -5.40
CA ASP A 89 17.07 6.70 -5.99
C ASP A 89 17.78 6.00 -7.16
N LEU A 90 18.15 4.73 -6.97
CA LEU A 90 18.74 3.91 -8.04
C LEU A 90 17.80 3.71 -9.23
N LEU A 91 16.48 3.60 -9.01
CA LEU A 91 15.51 3.50 -10.10
C LEU A 91 15.39 4.81 -10.87
N ILE A 92 15.41 5.94 -10.17
CA ILE A 92 15.38 7.28 -10.80
C ILE A 92 16.65 7.48 -11.62
N GLU A 93 17.81 7.12 -11.10
CA GLU A 93 19.08 7.23 -11.81
C GLU A 93 19.11 6.36 -13.07
N LYS A 94 18.61 5.12 -12.99
CA LYS A 94 18.63 4.16 -14.11
C LYS A 94 17.59 4.42 -15.19
N PHE A 95 16.37 4.81 -14.80
CA PHE A 95 15.21 4.86 -15.71
C PHE A 95 14.72 6.28 -16.00
N GLY A 96 15.14 7.25 -15.19
CA GLY A 96 14.98 8.68 -15.41
C GLY A 96 13.58 9.10 -15.87
N ILE A 97 13.55 9.85 -16.96
CA ILE A 97 12.34 10.50 -17.50
C ILE A 97 11.55 9.55 -18.42
N GLY A 98 12.23 8.62 -19.09
CA GLY A 98 11.67 7.89 -20.24
C GLY A 98 10.90 6.61 -19.93
N GLY A 99 11.08 6.02 -18.74
CA GLY A 99 10.50 4.72 -18.41
C GLY A 99 11.05 3.58 -19.29
N LEU A 100 10.91 2.33 -18.83
CA LEU A 100 11.41 1.14 -19.52
C LEU A 100 10.29 0.24 -20.00
N THR A 101 9.40 -0.15 -19.08
CA THR A 101 8.52 -1.30 -19.27
C THR A 101 7.13 -0.96 -19.81
N LYS A 102 6.81 0.34 -19.95
CA LYS A 102 5.58 0.88 -20.57
C LYS A 102 4.27 0.24 -20.09
N GLY A 103 4.21 -0.16 -18.82
CA GLY A 103 3.04 -0.80 -18.19
C GLY A 103 3.15 -2.31 -18.01
N SER A 104 4.17 -2.96 -18.57
CA SER A 104 4.34 -4.41 -18.46
C SER A 104 4.68 -4.86 -17.03
N LEU A 105 5.23 -3.99 -16.18
CA LEU A 105 5.50 -4.33 -14.77
C LEU A 105 4.20 -4.37 -13.95
N HIS A 106 3.29 -3.43 -14.15
CA HIS A 106 1.95 -3.49 -13.55
C HIS A 106 1.12 -4.64 -14.15
N TRP A 107 1.27 -4.93 -15.43
CA TRP A 107 0.61 -6.09 -16.06
C TRP A 107 1.13 -7.44 -15.56
N ALA A 108 2.38 -7.50 -15.10
CA ALA A 108 2.96 -8.68 -14.46
C ALA A 108 2.18 -9.09 -13.20
N VAL A 109 1.47 -8.17 -12.53
CA VAL A 109 0.63 -8.48 -11.36
C VAL A 109 -0.45 -9.51 -11.74
N LEU A 110 -1.06 -9.37 -12.92
CA LEU A 110 -2.10 -10.27 -13.42
C LEU A 110 -1.52 -11.47 -14.15
N SER A 111 -0.58 -11.22 -15.08
CA SER A 111 -0.01 -12.27 -15.94
C SER A 111 0.89 -13.27 -15.21
N SER A 112 1.46 -12.91 -14.04
CA SER A 112 2.22 -13.86 -13.22
C SER A 112 1.34 -14.90 -12.50
N MET A 113 0.06 -14.57 -12.23
CA MET A 113 -0.87 -15.49 -11.57
C MET A 113 -1.67 -16.35 -12.56
N PHE A 114 -2.05 -15.77 -13.70
CA PHE A 114 -2.83 -16.48 -14.72
C PHE A 114 -1.94 -16.88 -15.89
N ARG A 115 -1.60 -18.17 -15.97
CA ARG A 115 -0.70 -18.73 -17.01
C ARG A 115 -1.21 -18.50 -18.45
N SER A 116 -2.51 -18.27 -18.61
CA SER A 116 -3.18 -18.03 -19.89
C SER A 116 -3.09 -16.58 -20.38
N LEU A 117 -2.74 -15.63 -19.51
CA LEU A 117 -2.62 -14.21 -19.88
C LEU A 117 -1.24 -13.94 -20.51
N PRO A 118 -1.16 -13.21 -21.64
CA PRO A 118 0.11 -12.84 -22.24
C PRO A 118 0.84 -11.82 -21.36
N GLY A 119 2.12 -12.01 -21.06
CA GLY A 119 2.89 -11.06 -20.24
C GLY A 119 4.00 -11.70 -19.42
N PRO A 120 4.71 -10.91 -18.59
CA PRO A 120 5.78 -11.41 -17.74
C PRO A 120 5.26 -12.39 -16.68
N LYS A 121 5.78 -13.62 -16.67
CA LYS A 121 5.41 -14.67 -15.70
C LYS A 121 6.17 -14.58 -14.38
N ILE A 122 6.77 -13.43 -14.12
CA ILE A 122 7.63 -13.18 -12.95
C ILE A 122 6.89 -12.22 -12.04
N ALA A 123 6.91 -12.48 -10.73
CA ALA A 123 6.29 -11.60 -9.75
C ALA A 123 6.86 -10.17 -9.89
N PRO A 124 6.03 -9.12 -9.87
CA PRO A 124 6.48 -7.75 -10.13
C PRO A 124 7.63 -7.29 -9.23
N ARG A 125 7.64 -7.65 -7.95
CA ARG A 125 8.74 -7.34 -7.01
C ARG A 125 10.08 -8.01 -7.37
N ARG A 126 10.04 -9.14 -8.07
CA ARG A 126 11.25 -9.79 -8.60
C ARG A 126 11.73 -9.13 -9.88
N ILE A 127 10.82 -8.58 -10.69
CA ILE A 127 11.19 -7.75 -11.85
C ILE A 127 11.95 -6.50 -11.36
N VAL A 128 11.45 -5.82 -10.32
CA VAL A 128 12.15 -4.69 -9.69
C VAL A 128 13.54 -5.10 -9.18
N ALA A 129 13.65 -6.24 -8.49
CA ALA A 129 14.94 -6.74 -8.00
C ALA A 129 15.94 -7.07 -9.13
N PHE A 130 15.46 -7.67 -10.21
CA PHE A 130 16.25 -7.96 -11.39
C PHE A 130 16.77 -6.67 -12.05
N LEU A 131 15.92 -5.65 -12.18
CA LEU A 131 16.31 -4.36 -12.76
C LEU A 131 17.31 -3.58 -11.88
N LEU A 132 17.21 -3.71 -10.55
CA LEU A 132 18.11 -3.04 -9.61
C LEU A 132 19.47 -3.73 -9.46
N ARG A 133 19.47 -5.04 -9.22
CA ARG A 133 20.67 -5.81 -8.82
C ARG A 133 20.98 -7.01 -9.71
N GLY A 134 20.27 -7.20 -10.82
CA GLY A 134 20.49 -8.33 -11.74
C GLY A 134 20.11 -9.69 -11.15
N THR A 135 19.42 -9.75 -10.01
CA THR A 135 19.08 -10.99 -9.32
C THR A 135 17.58 -11.29 -9.39
N PRO A 136 17.14 -12.34 -10.12
CA PRO A 136 15.72 -12.65 -10.27
C PRO A 136 15.13 -13.43 -9.07
N TYR A 137 15.98 -13.90 -8.16
CA TYR A 137 15.60 -14.79 -7.06
C TYR A 137 15.13 -14.04 -5.81
N ILE A 138 15.46 -12.75 -5.70
CA ILE A 138 15.15 -11.92 -4.54
C ILE A 138 13.97 -11.03 -4.90
N SER A 139 13.09 -10.75 -3.92
CA SER A 139 12.05 -9.74 -4.07
C SER A 139 12.52 -8.45 -3.42
N MET A 140 12.50 -7.35 -4.16
CA MET A 140 12.83 -6.03 -3.62
C MET A 140 11.62 -5.13 -3.70
N THR A 141 11.43 -4.35 -2.64
CA THR A 141 10.42 -3.29 -2.60
C THR A 141 11.08 -1.97 -2.90
N SER A 142 10.36 -1.14 -3.63
CA SER A 142 10.59 0.29 -3.76
C SER A 142 9.35 1.01 -3.25
N THR A 143 9.45 2.32 -3.07
CA THR A 143 8.32 3.17 -2.68
C THR A 143 7.19 3.12 -3.72
N LEU A 144 6.04 3.73 -3.42
CA LEU A 144 4.91 3.90 -4.34
C LEU A 144 5.34 4.40 -5.74
N TYR A 145 6.37 5.25 -5.80
CA TYR A 145 6.87 5.86 -7.02
C TYR A 145 7.69 4.90 -7.90
N GLY A 146 8.42 3.96 -7.29
CA GLY A 146 9.39 3.13 -8.00
C GLY A 146 8.80 2.36 -9.19
N PRO A 147 7.72 1.58 -8.99
CA PRO A 147 7.06 0.86 -10.08
C PRO A 147 6.55 1.77 -11.20
N LEU A 148 6.02 2.94 -10.84
CA LEU A 148 5.50 3.91 -11.80
C LEU A 148 6.62 4.51 -12.66
N ILE A 149 7.77 4.80 -12.05
CA ILE A 149 8.95 5.31 -12.75
C ILE A 149 9.53 4.24 -13.69
N ILE A 150 9.56 2.97 -13.27
CA ILE A 150 10.02 1.88 -14.14
C ILE A 150 9.11 1.73 -15.36
N ASP A 151 7.79 1.82 -15.21
CA ASP A 151 6.86 1.67 -16.32
C ASP A 151 6.78 2.90 -17.21
N PHE A 152 6.60 4.08 -16.64
CA PHE A 152 6.23 5.29 -17.38
C PHE A 152 7.20 6.47 -17.22
N GLY A 153 8.29 6.27 -16.50
CA GLY A 153 9.25 7.32 -16.17
C GLY A 153 8.70 8.34 -15.19
N LEU A 154 9.51 9.35 -14.86
CA LEU A 154 9.13 10.38 -13.89
C LEU A 154 7.86 11.15 -14.30
N ILE A 155 7.73 11.50 -15.59
CA ILE A 155 6.58 12.27 -16.09
C ILE A 155 5.29 11.44 -15.99
N GLY A 156 5.34 10.18 -16.42
CA GLY A 156 4.19 9.29 -16.32
C GLY A 156 3.79 9.03 -14.87
N ALA A 157 4.76 8.88 -13.97
CA ALA A 157 4.49 8.75 -12.54
C ALA A 157 3.76 9.98 -11.98
N ILE A 158 4.19 11.21 -12.32
CA ILE A 158 3.51 12.45 -11.90
C ILE A 158 2.07 12.48 -12.40
N ILE A 159 1.84 12.17 -13.67
CA ILE A 159 0.49 12.18 -14.27
C ILE A 159 -0.42 11.16 -13.57
N ILE A 160 0.07 9.93 -13.36
CA ILE A 160 -0.70 8.87 -12.70
C ILE A 160 -1.05 9.25 -11.26
N LEU A 161 -0.09 9.82 -10.52
CA LEU A 161 -0.33 10.27 -9.15
C LEU A 161 -1.29 11.45 -9.07
N LEU A 162 -1.27 12.36 -10.04
CA LEU A 162 -2.23 13.46 -10.13
C LEU A 162 -3.64 12.91 -10.38
N LEU A 163 -3.80 11.98 -11.33
CA LEU A 163 -5.06 11.29 -11.58
C LEU A 163 -5.55 10.54 -10.35
N TYR A 164 -4.63 9.87 -9.65
CA TYR A 164 -4.93 9.16 -8.41
C TYR A 164 -5.39 10.13 -7.31
N GLY A 165 -4.70 11.25 -7.14
CA GLY A 165 -5.09 12.32 -6.21
C GLY A 165 -6.47 12.90 -6.52
N PHE A 166 -6.80 13.06 -7.82
CA PHE A 166 -8.13 13.47 -8.25
C PHE A 166 -9.21 12.45 -7.84
N ILE A 167 -8.97 11.15 -8.02
CA ILE A 167 -9.89 10.08 -7.60
C ILE A 167 -10.10 10.11 -6.08
N VAL A 168 -9.02 10.28 -5.30
CA VAL A 168 -9.10 10.39 -3.84
C VAL A 168 -9.91 11.63 -3.43
N GLY A 169 -9.66 12.77 -4.07
CA GLY A 169 -10.41 14.01 -3.83
C GLY A 169 -11.90 13.90 -4.14
N LEU A 170 -12.25 13.22 -5.24
CA LEU A 170 -13.65 12.88 -5.55
C LEU A 170 -14.26 11.96 -4.50
N GLY A 171 -13.53 10.92 -4.09
CA GLY A 171 -13.97 9.99 -3.04
C GLY A 171 -14.27 10.71 -1.73
N TYR A 172 -13.39 11.63 -1.32
CA TYR A 172 -13.59 12.48 -0.16
C TYR A 172 -14.87 13.32 -0.30
N GLY A 173 -15.01 14.10 -1.37
CA GLY A 173 -16.14 15.00 -1.56
C GLY A 173 -17.50 14.27 -1.62
N LEU A 174 -17.54 13.05 -2.17
CA LEU A 174 -18.75 12.21 -2.15
C LEU A 174 -19.03 11.67 -0.76
N SER A 175 -18.01 11.15 -0.07
CA SER A 175 -18.17 10.52 1.25
C SER A 175 -18.64 11.48 2.34
N MET A 176 -18.35 12.79 2.20
CA MET A 176 -18.79 13.82 3.14
C MET A 176 -20.26 14.24 2.96
N LYS A 177 -20.95 13.79 1.90
CA LYS A 177 -22.37 14.08 1.74
C LYS A 177 -23.20 13.29 2.76
N PRO A 178 -24.25 13.88 3.36
CA PRO A 178 -25.02 13.25 4.45
C PRO A 178 -25.64 11.90 4.07
N ASN A 179 -26.08 11.73 2.82
CA ASN A 179 -26.68 10.49 2.32
C ASN A 179 -25.64 9.44 1.85
N CYS A 180 -24.36 9.80 1.85
CA CYS A 180 -23.29 9.00 1.24
C CYS A 180 -22.24 8.51 2.25
N LYS A 181 -22.54 8.56 3.56
CA LYS A 181 -21.64 8.06 4.61
C LYS A 181 -21.12 6.62 4.38
N PRO A 182 -21.85 5.68 3.76
CA PRO A 182 -21.28 4.37 3.41
C PRO A 182 -20.06 4.42 2.47
N LEU A 183 -19.88 5.49 1.69
CA LEU A 183 -18.72 5.69 0.81
C LEU A 183 -17.41 5.99 1.56
N LEU A 184 -17.48 6.26 2.86
CA LEU A 184 -16.30 6.35 3.73
C LEU A 184 -15.47 5.06 3.70
N GLY A 185 -16.09 3.89 3.56
CA GLY A 185 -15.39 2.61 3.46
C GLY A 185 -14.45 2.55 2.25
N PRO A 186 -14.99 2.60 1.01
CA PRO A 186 -14.18 2.65 -0.22
C PRO A 186 -13.13 3.76 -0.23
N TYR A 187 -13.50 4.97 0.21
CA TYR A 187 -12.56 6.10 0.32
C TYR A 187 -11.40 5.78 1.27
N SER A 188 -11.70 5.31 2.49
CA SER A 188 -10.68 4.97 3.49
C SER A 188 -9.75 3.85 3.04
N THR A 189 -10.26 2.89 2.25
CA THR A 189 -9.47 1.78 1.71
C THR A 189 -8.43 2.30 0.72
N ILE A 190 -8.83 3.17 -0.21
CA ILE A 190 -7.91 3.80 -1.17
C ILE A 190 -6.83 4.59 -0.42
N VAL A 191 -7.22 5.45 0.53
CA VAL A 191 -6.27 6.26 1.30
C VAL A 191 -5.31 5.39 2.11
N ALA A 192 -5.82 4.38 2.81
CA ALA A 192 -5.00 3.53 3.67
C ALA A 192 -3.96 2.74 2.88
N TYR A 193 -4.35 2.12 1.76
CA TYR A 193 -3.39 1.43 0.89
C TYR A 193 -2.38 2.38 0.25
N THR A 194 -2.75 3.64 -0.01
CA THR A 194 -1.81 4.66 -0.47
C THR A 194 -0.73 4.95 0.56
N ILE A 195 -1.13 5.15 1.82
CA ILE A 195 -0.20 5.43 2.93
C ILE A 195 0.78 4.27 3.10
N VAL A 196 0.28 3.03 3.12
CA VAL A 196 1.12 1.83 3.26
C VAL A 196 2.04 1.64 2.05
N ALA A 197 1.57 2.00 0.85
CA ALA A 197 2.34 1.85 -0.37
C ALA A 197 3.55 2.78 -0.47
N VAL A 198 3.57 3.89 0.27
CA VAL A 198 4.73 4.80 0.31
C VAL A 198 6.00 4.03 0.65
N GLU A 199 5.93 3.07 1.57
CA GLU A 199 7.07 2.25 1.99
C GLU A 199 7.20 0.94 1.20
N THR A 200 6.06 0.30 0.87
CA THR A 200 6.04 -1.10 0.43
C THR A 200 5.82 -1.30 -1.07
N GLY A 201 5.37 -0.26 -1.77
CA GLY A 201 4.98 -0.29 -3.18
C GLY A 201 3.67 -1.07 -3.43
N LEU A 202 2.87 -0.61 -4.40
CA LEU A 202 1.63 -1.28 -4.83
C LEU A 202 1.92 -2.33 -5.90
N LEU A 203 2.31 -3.54 -5.50
CA LEU A 203 2.66 -4.62 -6.44
C LEU A 203 1.98 -5.97 -6.14
N ASP A 204 1.06 -6.00 -5.19
CA ASP A 204 0.32 -7.21 -4.81
C ASP A 204 -1.08 -7.19 -5.43
N LEU A 205 -1.50 -8.31 -6.04
CA LEU A 205 -2.76 -8.40 -6.79
C LEU A 205 -3.99 -8.04 -5.93
N ASN A 206 -4.03 -8.52 -4.67
CA ASN A 206 -5.13 -8.23 -3.75
C ASN A 206 -5.36 -6.72 -3.60
N VAL A 207 -4.27 -5.95 -3.51
CA VAL A 207 -4.34 -4.50 -3.34
C VAL A 207 -4.91 -3.83 -4.58
N TYR A 208 -4.53 -4.28 -5.79
CA TYR A 208 -5.15 -3.80 -7.03
C TYR A 208 -6.64 -4.09 -7.07
N ILE A 209 -7.06 -5.28 -6.64
CA ILE A 209 -8.48 -5.65 -6.60
C ILE A 209 -9.24 -4.75 -5.60
N TYR A 210 -8.72 -4.55 -4.39
CA TYR A 210 -9.35 -3.70 -3.38
C TYR A 210 -9.48 -2.25 -3.83
N ILE A 211 -8.43 -1.69 -4.44
CA ILE A 211 -8.46 -0.34 -4.99
C ILE A 211 -9.44 -0.27 -6.17
N ALA A 212 -9.42 -1.23 -7.09
CA ALA A 212 -10.31 -1.25 -8.25
C ALA A 212 -11.79 -1.35 -7.85
N ILE A 213 -12.14 -2.22 -6.91
CA ILE A 213 -13.50 -2.33 -6.37
C ILE A 213 -13.90 -1.02 -5.69
N SER A 214 -13.01 -0.43 -4.88
CA SER A 214 -13.30 0.83 -4.20
C SER A 214 -13.56 1.97 -5.18
N ILE A 215 -12.74 2.09 -6.22
CA ILE A 215 -12.93 3.08 -7.30
C ILE A 215 -14.23 2.80 -8.05
N ALA A 216 -14.54 1.55 -8.38
CA ALA A 216 -15.78 1.18 -9.07
C ALA A 216 -17.02 1.58 -8.27
N ILE A 217 -17.02 1.34 -6.94
CA ILE A 217 -18.12 1.77 -6.06
C ILE A 217 -18.24 3.30 -6.04
N LEU A 218 -17.12 4.03 -5.92
CA LEU A 218 -17.13 5.49 -5.95
C LEU A 218 -17.69 6.04 -7.28
N LEU A 219 -17.24 5.50 -8.41
CA LEU A 219 -17.71 5.93 -9.74
C LEU A 219 -19.17 5.59 -10.00
N ALA A 220 -19.64 4.41 -9.57
CA ALA A 220 -21.05 4.03 -9.65
C ALA A 220 -21.94 4.99 -8.84
N SER A 221 -21.45 5.43 -7.68
CA SER A 221 -22.18 6.33 -6.79
C SER A 221 -22.36 7.74 -7.35
N ILE A 222 -21.45 8.19 -8.24
CA ILE A 222 -21.58 9.47 -8.95
C ILE A 222 -22.84 9.48 -9.83
N LYS A 223 -23.16 8.35 -10.48
CA LYS A 223 -24.33 8.26 -11.37
C LYS A 223 -25.66 8.27 -10.63
N VAL A 224 -25.68 7.75 -9.40
CA VAL A 224 -26.90 7.63 -8.59
C VAL A 224 -27.28 8.94 -7.90
N HIS A 225 -26.32 9.86 -7.73
CA HIS A 225 -26.51 11.14 -7.02
C HIS A 225 -26.37 12.38 -7.93
N ARG A 226 -26.45 12.18 -9.24
CA ARG A 226 -26.78 13.25 -10.20
C ARG A 226 -28.29 13.27 -10.41
#